data_AF-A0A9E1YRQ9-F1
#
_entry.id   AF-A0A9E1YRQ9-F1
#
_cell.length_a   1.000
_cell.length_b   1.000
_cell.length_c   1.000
_cell.angle_alpha   90.00
_cell.angle_beta   90.00
_cell.angle_gamma   90.00
#
_symmetry.space_group_name_H-M   'P 1'
#
loop_
_entity.id
_entity.type
_entity.pdbx_description
1 polymer ?
#
loop_
_entity_poly.entity_id
_entity_poly.type
_entity_poly.pdbx_seq_one_letter_code
_entity_poly.pdbx_strand_id
1 'polypeptide(L)' 'GYLSCFADGCMTQVNMTPEITEQLKAGVQSVVTIQDTYGQPLSLPFSLTGFTAAWNAL' A
#
# COMPACT_ATOMS: atom_id res chain seq x y z
N GLY A 1 4.38 -1.53 10.17
CA GLY A 1 3.82 -2.41 11.22
C GLY A 1 2.41 -2.85 10.83
N TYR A 2 1.82 -3.80 11.55
CA TYR A 2 0.43 -4.24 11.37
C TYR A 2 -0.43 -3.80 12.56
N LEU A 3 -1.74 -3.65 12.34
CA LEU A 3 -2.72 -3.32 13.38
C LEU A 3 -3.42 -4.57 13.92
N SER A 4 -3.78 -5.50 13.03
CA SER A 4 -4.44 -6.76 13.37
C SER A 4 -4.10 -7.82 12.34
N CYS A 5 -4.14 -9.10 12.73
CA CYS A 5 -3.96 -10.24 11.82
C CYS A 5 -5.14 -11.20 11.92
N PHE A 6 -5.49 -11.77 10.78
CA PHE A 6 -6.60 -12.68 10.54
C PHE A 6 -6.09 -13.93 9.82
N ALA A 7 -6.97 -14.92 9.60
CA ALA A 7 -6.60 -16.16 8.94
C ALA A 7 -6.12 -15.96 7.48
N ASP A 8 -6.54 -14.87 6.84
CA ASP A 8 -6.24 -14.52 5.45
C ASP A 8 -5.14 -13.46 5.30
N GLY A 9 -4.59 -12.94 6.38
CA GLY A 9 -3.47 -11.99 6.34
C GLY A 9 -3.50 -10.94 7.45
N CYS A 10 -2.63 -9.95 7.34
CA CYS A 10 -2.52 -8.87 8.31
C CYS A 10 -2.99 -7.54 7.70
N MET A 11 -3.75 -6.80 8.49
CA MET A 11 -4.21 -5.46 8.15
C MET A 11 -3.25 -4.42 8.73
N THR A 12 -3.02 -3.37 7.96
CA THR A 12 -2.38 -2.14 8.44
C THR A 12 -3.13 -0.93 7.92
N GLN A 13 -2.93 0.22 8.54
CA GLN A 13 -3.44 1.49 8.03
C GLN A 13 -2.29 2.32 7.49
N VAL A 14 -2.55 2.97 6.37
CA VAL A 14 -1.66 3.96 5.77
C VAL A 14 -2.41 5.27 5.75
N ASN A 15 -1.76 6.34 6.20
CA ASN A 15 -2.36 7.67 6.15
C ASN A 15 -2.27 8.22 4.72
N MET A 16 -3.42 8.46 4.11
CA MET A 16 -3.54 8.98 2.75
C MET A 16 -3.51 10.51 2.76
N THR A 17 -2.32 11.09 2.91
CA THR A 17 -2.15 12.54 2.82
C THR A 17 -2.37 13.03 1.38
N PRO A 18 -2.64 14.33 1.16
CA PRO A 18 -2.74 14.87 -0.20
C PRO A 18 -1.49 14.60 -1.04
N GLU A 19 -0.30 14.76 -0.46
CA GLU A 19 0.96 14.49 -1.14
C GLU A 19 1.08 13.02 -1.58
N ILE A 20 0.79 12.07 -0.69
CA ILE A 20 0.83 10.65 -1.01
C ILE A 20 -0.20 10.30 -2.08
N THR A 21 -1.39 10.88 -2.00
CA THR A 21 -2.46 10.65 -2.97
C THR A 21 -2.04 11.14 -4.35
N GLU A 22 -1.44 12.32 -4.46
CA GLU A 22 -0.94 12.85 -5.73
C GLU A 22 0.21 12.00 -6.29
N GLN A 23 1.12 11.51 -5.45
CA GLN A 23 2.17 10.57 -5.88
C GLN A 23 1.58 9.26 -6.41
N LEU A 24 0.56 8.71 -5.75
CA LEU A 24 -0.11 7.49 -6.20
C LEU A 24 -0.89 7.69 -7.51
N LYS A 25 -1.50 8.85 -7.72
CA LYS A 25 -2.16 9.20 -8.99
C LYS A 25 -1.18 9.32 -10.16
N ALA A 26 0.02 9.81 -9.89
CA ALA A 26 1.06 9.99 -10.90
C ALA A 26 1.87 8.70 -11.18
N GLY A 27 1.82 7.73 -10.27
CA GLY A 27 2.58 6.48 -10.36
C GLY A 27 1.89 5.40 -11.20
N VAL A 28 2.71 4.43 -11.65
CA VAL A 28 2.22 3.20 -12.31
C VAL A 28 2.34 1.97 -11.41
N GLN A 29 3.19 2.04 -10.39
CA GLN A 29 3.45 1.00 -9.41
C GLN A 29 3.81 1.65 -8.07
N SER A 30 3.42 1.01 -6.98
CA SER A 30 3.92 1.32 -5.64
C SER A 30 4.47 0.04 -5.01
N VAL A 31 5.31 0.20 -3.99
CA VAL A 31 5.98 -0.89 -3.29
C VAL A 31 5.75 -0.72 -1.80
N VAL A 32 5.16 -1.73 -1.17
CA VAL A 32 5.15 -1.82 0.30
C VAL A 32 6.32 -2.70 0.73
N THR A 33 7.17 -2.18 1.60
CA THR A 33 8.20 -3.00 2.27
C THR A 33 7.69 -3.43 3.64
N ILE A 34 7.65 -4.74 3.86
CA ILE A 34 7.36 -5.36 5.16
C ILE A 34 8.61 -6.06 5.70
N GLN A 35 8.58 -6.46 6.97
CA GLN A 35 9.61 -7.30 7.58
C GLN A 35 9.02 -8.70 7.77
N ASP A 36 9.77 -9.73 7.40
CA ASP A 36 9.38 -11.12 7.64
C ASP A 36 9.60 -11.53 9.12
N THR A 37 9.33 -12.79 9.45
CA THR A 37 9.50 -13.34 10.81
C THR A 37 10.95 -13.41 11.28
N TYR A 38 11.91 -13.28 10.37
CA TYR A 38 13.35 -13.26 10.65
C TYR A 38 13.92 -11.83 10.61
N GLY A 39 13.06 -10.81 10.46
CA GLY A 39 13.44 -9.41 10.39
C GLY A 39 14.13 -9.01 9.09
N GLN A 40 13.93 -9.78 8.02
CA GLN A 40 14.42 -9.45 6.68
C GLN A 40 13.38 -8.63 5.91
N PRO A 41 13.80 -7.58 5.17
CA PRO A 41 12.88 -6.77 4.39
C PRO A 41 12.36 -7.55 3.18
N LEU A 42 11.04 -7.52 2.99
CA LEU A 42 10.35 -8.07 1.84
C LEU A 42 9.57 -6.95 1.13
N SER A 43 9.83 -6.76 -0.16
CA SER A 43 9.15 -5.76 -0.98
C SER A 43 8.00 -6.38 -1.77
N LEU A 44 6.81 -5.81 -1.61
CA LEU A 44 5.58 -6.20 -2.28
C LEU A 44 5.19 -5.11 -3.29
N PRO A 45 5.49 -5.30 -4.59
CA PRO A 45 5.05 -4.37 -5.62
C PRO A 45 3.56 -4.56 -5.92
N PHE A 46 2.84 -3.47 -6.12
CA PHE A 46 1.44 -3.49 -6.56
C PHE A 46 1.19 -2.45 -7.64
N SER A 47 0.31 -2.80 -8.59
CA SER A 47 -0.04 -1.94 -9.71
C SER A 47 -0.91 -0.77 -9.25
N LEU A 48 -0.62 0.42 -9.78
CA LEU A 48 -1.47 1.61 -9.61
C LEU A 48 -2.38 1.83 -10.83
N THR A 49 -2.45 0.84 -11.74
CA THR A 49 -3.35 0.92 -12.90
C THR A 49 -4.79 1.11 -12.43
N GLY A 50 -5.41 2.21 -12.86
CA GLY A 50 -6.79 2.55 -12.50
C GLY A 50 -6.95 3.28 -11.15
N PHE A 51 -5.87 3.49 -10.38
CA PHE A 51 -5.93 4.16 -9.07
C PHE A 51 -6.60 5.54 -9.16
N THR A 52 -6.17 6.40 -10.09
CA THR A 52 -6.72 7.75 -10.25
C THR A 52 -8.22 7.75 -10.58
N ALA A 53 -8.66 6.83 -11.44
CA ALA A 53 -10.06 6.72 -11.81
C ALA A 53 -10.93 6.28 -10.61
N ALA A 54 -10.47 5.28 -9.85
CA ALA A 54 -11.17 4.81 -8.67
C ALA A 54 -11.20 5.87 -7.56
N TRP A 55 -10.07 6.55 -7.32
CA TRP A 55 -9.97 7.60 -6.29
C TRP A 55 -10.91 8.78 -6.57
N ASN A 56 -11.01 9.22 -7.82
CA ASN A 56 -11.89 10.34 -8.20
C ASN A 56 -13.38 9.97 -8.17
N ALA A 57 -13.72 8.68 -8.05
CA ALA A 57 -15.10 8.20 -7.97
C ALA A 57 -15.60 8.02 -6.53
N LEU A 58 -14.73 8.23 -5.53
CA LEU A 58 -15.08 8.29 -4.10
C LEU A 58 -15.72 9.63 -3.74
#